data_AF-A0A4P2R1Q8-F1
#
_entry.id   AF-A0A4P2R1Q8-F1
#
_cell.length_a   1.000
_cell.length_b   1.000
_cell.length_c   1.000
_cell.angle_alpha   90.00
_cell.angle_beta   90.00
_cell.angle_gamma   90.00
#
_symmetry.space_group_name_H-M   'P 1'
#
loop_
_entity.id
_entity.type
_entity.pdbx_description
1 polymer ?
#
loop_
_entity_poly.entity_id
_entity_poly.type
_entity_poly.pdbx_seq_one_letter_code
_entity_poly.pdbx_strand_id
1 'polypeptide(L)'
;MLAVTLDARRRDAQNGAIPVRIPSATNTPLQPPTPFEPSRDAHPRAGAETPGAPADAGALHGERPRPPEPTAARALLAAAITTAAVTAASYAAPKSYAGTLVGLAFLAATYWLVLRYDEATIRAHGLSLGGVLEPAPLSADRLARAALRAVAWAALVAAIVFPPFWLGYRLYWGVTSPFVLRPPSADEIAAQLLVVALPEEAFFRGYLQSALDRVFPPRVRVLGAPLGPAWLISSAIFALGHVLTILHPARLAVFFPALVFGWLRARTGGIGAPLLFHAACNLFSLTLASGYVHAP
;
A
#
# COMPACT_ATOMS: atom_id res chain seq x y z
N MET A 1 20.67 -6.19 -27.25
CA MET A 1 20.86 -6.71 -28.62
C MET A 1 19.83 -7.80 -28.90
N LEU A 2 18.53 -7.45 -28.98
CA LEU A 2 17.44 -8.42 -29.20
C LEU A 2 16.12 -7.73 -29.62
N ALA A 3 16.15 -6.84 -30.63
CA ALA A 3 14.99 -5.98 -30.96
C ALA A 3 14.67 -5.86 -32.46
N VAL A 4 15.00 -6.84 -33.31
CA VAL A 4 14.83 -6.72 -34.77
C VAL A 4 13.94 -7.79 -35.42
N THR A 5 13.29 -8.69 -34.68
CA THR A 5 12.72 -9.91 -35.32
C THR A 5 11.26 -10.25 -34.99
N LEU A 6 10.38 -9.28 -34.73
CA LEU A 6 8.98 -9.60 -34.35
C LEU A 6 7.88 -8.80 -35.08
N ASP A 7 8.17 -8.13 -36.19
CA ASP A 7 7.18 -7.35 -36.95
C ASP A 7 6.25 -8.20 -37.87
N ALA A 8 6.41 -9.53 -37.89
CA ALA A 8 5.79 -10.37 -38.92
C ALA A 8 4.56 -11.21 -38.50
N ARG A 9 4.04 -11.10 -37.27
CA ARG A 9 2.95 -12.00 -36.79
C ARG A 9 1.78 -11.28 -36.12
N ARG A 10 1.33 -10.14 -36.68
CA ARG A 10 0.23 -9.34 -36.10
C ARG A 10 -0.91 -9.04 -37.07
N ARG A 11 -1.17 -9.96 -38.00
CA ARG A 11 -2.36 -9.96 -38.87
C ARG A 11 -2.98 -11.35 -38.76
N ASP A 12 -4.31 -11.43 -38.72
CA ASP A 12 -5.13 -12.66 -38.77
C ASP A 12 -5.67 -13.24 -37.46
N ALA A 13 -6.30 -12.39 -36.63
CA ALA A 13 -7.30 -12.88 -35.67
C ALA A 13 -8.33 -11.79 -35.30
N GLN A 14 -9.14 -11.36 -36.26
CA GLN A 14 -10.37 -10.60 -36.04
C GLN A 14 -11.50 -11.20 -36.89
N ASN A 15 -12.50 -11.79 -36.23
CA ASN A 15 -13.94 -11.71 -36.54
C ASN A 15 -14.70 -12.97 -36.13
N GLY A 16 -15.83 -12.78 -35.44
CA GLY A 16 -16.82 -13.82 -35.19
C GLY A 16 -17.78 -13.48 -34.05
N ALA A 17 -18.71 -12.56 -34.27
CA ALA A 17 -19.83 -12.27 -33.37
C ALA A 17 -21.14 -12.77 -34.01
N ILE A 18 -21.98 -13.50 -33.26
CA ILE A 18 -23.41 -13.75 -33.55
C ILE A 18 -24.20 -13.82 -32.21
N PRO A 19 -25.48 -13.38 -32.15
CA PRO A 19 -26.07 -12.75 -30.97
C PRO A 19 -27.30 -13.49 -30.36
N VAL A 20 -27.89 -12.83 -29.34
CA VAL A 20 -29.30 -12.86 -28.89
C VAL A 20 -29.70 -13.93 -27.86
N ARG A 21 -30.17 -13.50 -26.67
CA ARG A 21 -31.61 -13.45 -26.27
C ARG A 21 -31.79 -12.84 -24.86
N ILE A 22 -32.62 -11.80 -24.78
CA ILE A 22 -33.11 -11.19 -23.52
C ILE A 22 -34.48 -11.78 -23.20
N PRO A 23 -34.74 -12.24 -21.97
CA PRO A 23 -36.07 -12.38 -21.42
C PRO A 23 -36.45 -11.18 -20.54
N SER A 24 -37.60 -10.59 -20.83
CA SER A 24 -38.29 -9.57 -20.03
C SER A 24 -39.27 -10.19 -19.03
N ALA A 25 -39.68 -9.35 -18.07
CA ALA A 25 -40.74 -9.51 -17.04
C ALA A 25 -40.22 -10.08 -15.70
N THR A 26 -40.49 -9.50 -14.54
CA THR A 26 -41.71 -8.80 -14.07
C THR A 26 -41.36 -7.83 -12.93
N ASN A 27 -41.92 -6.62 -12.97
CA ASN A 27 -41.90 -5.65 -11.88
C ASN A 27 -42.79 -6.12 -10.72
N THR A 28 -42.22 -6.34 -9.55
CA THR A 28 -42.96 -6.38 -8.27
C THR A 28 -42.39 -5.27 -7.39
N PRO A 29 -43.18 -4.28 -6.94
CA PRO A 29 -42.68 -3.25 -6.05
C PRO A 29 -42.35 -3.86 -4.69
N LEU A 30 -41.07 -3.79 -4.29
CA LEU A 30 -40.66 -4.11 -2.93
C LEU A 30 -41.12 -2.97 -2.00
N GLN A 31 -41.94 -3.34 -1.03
CA GLN A 31 -42.47 -2.47 0.02
C GLN A 31 -41.30 -1.97 0.91
N PRO A 32 -41.20 -0.66 1.19
CA PRO A 32 -40.12 -0.15 2.03
C PRO A 32 -40.30 -0.62 3.49
N PRO A 33 -39.22 -0.97 4.19
CA PRO A 33 -39.27 -1.30 5.62
C PRO A 33 -39.70 -0.06 6.43
N THR A 34 -40.61 -0.27 7.37
CA THR A 34 -41.14 0.75 8.28
C THR A 34 -40.04 1.34 9.18
N PRO A 35 -40.07 2.65 9.49
CA PRO A 35 -39.11 3.28 10.38
C PRO A 35 -39.18 2.70 11.80
N PHE A 36 -38.01 2.45 12.38
CA PHE A 36 -37.83 2.06 13.78
C PHE A 36 -38.12 3.29 14.66
N GLU A 37 -39.18 3.27 15.46
CA GLU A 37 -39.44 4.30 16.48
C GLU A 37 -38.43 4.14 17.64
N PRO A 38 -37.68 5.20 18.03
CA PRO A 38 -36.90 5.17 19.25
C PRO A 38 -37.84 5.34 20.46
N SER A 39 -37.79 4.37 21.38
CA SER A 39 -38.45 4.47 22.69
C SER A 39 -38.04 5.77 23.39
N ARG A 40 -39.05 6.53 23.79
CA ARG A 40 -38.94 7.66 24.71
C ARG A 40 -38.71 7.10 26.11
N ASP A 41 -37.51 7.28 26.66
CA ASP A 41 -37.32 7.19 28.10
C ASP A 41 -36.48 8.37 28.61
N ALA A 42 -37.22 9.23 29.33
CA ALA A 42 -36.90 10.24 30.32
C ALA A 42 -35.43 10.65 30.60
N HIS A 43 -35.19 11.95 30.44
CA HIS A 43 -34.24 12.73 31.25
C HIS A 43 -34.56 12.65 32.75
N PRO A 44 -33.52 12.69 33.61
CA PRO A 44 -33.57 13.51 34.81
C PRO A 44 -32.60 14.70 34.72
N ARG A 45 -33.07 15.86 35.20
CA ARG A 45 -32.35 17.12 35.29
C ARG A 45 -31.32 17.11 36.44
N ALA A 46 -30.28 17.93 36.21
CA ALA A 46 -29.33 18.59 37.11
C ALA A 46 -29.53 18.51 38.64
N GLY A 47 -28.40 18.36 39.34
CA GLY A 47 -28.20 18.90 40.69
C GLY A 47 -27.44 17.99 41.66
N ALA A 48 -26.10 17.99 41.60
CA ALA A 48 -25.24 17.66 42.74
C ALA A 48 -23.81 18.15 42.48
N GLU A 49 -23.47 19.33 43.02
CA GLU A 49 -22.10 19.80 43.17
C GLU A 49 -21.43 19.03 44.31
N THR A 50 -20.27 18.44 44.04
CA THR A 50 -19.32 17.96 45.06
C THR A 50 -18.05 18.80 44.96
N PRO A 51 -17.59 19.48 46.02
CA PRO A 51 -16.39 20.31 45.96
C PRO A 51 -15.13 19.49 46.21
N GLY A 52 -14.07 19.80 45.44
CA GLY A 52 -12.68 19.63 45.86
C GLY A 52 -12.07 18.25 45.67
N ALA A 53 -11.63 17.95 44.45
CA ALA A 53 -10.47 17.11 44.22
C ALA A 53 -9.43 17.96 43.47
N PRO A 54 -8.14 17.91 43.85
CA PRO A 54 -7.15 18.82 43.31
C PRO A 54 -7.01 18.62 41.81
N ALA A 55 -7.27 19.69 41.07
CA ALA A 55 -6.66 19.89 39.77
C ALA A 55 -5.14 19.77 39.95
N ASP A 56 -4.48 19.26 38.92
CA ASP A 56 -3.03 19.21 38.75
C ASP A 56 -2.33 17.88 39.13
N ALA A 57 -2.59 16.84 38.33
CA ALA A 57 -1.71 15.68 38.18
C ALA A 57 -1.93 15.00 36.81
N GLY A 58 -1.70 15.74 35.71
CA GLY A 58 -1.82 15.19 34.36
C GLY A 58 -1.17 15.99 33.23
N ALA A 59 -0.61 17.16 33.54
CA ALA A 59 0.02 18.02 32.55
C ALA A 59 1.52 17.73 32.40
N LEU A 60 1.90 16.51 31.99
CA LEU A 60 3.30 16.19 31.59
C LEU A 60 3.41 15.31 30.33
N HIS A 61 2.38 15.30 29.49
CA HIS A 61 2.52 14.88 28.09
C HIS A 61 2.22 16.08 27.21
N GLY A 62 3.26 16.79 26.77
CA GLY A 62 3.09 17.88 25.80
C GLY A 62 2.30 17.37 24.60
N GLU A 63 1.15 18.00 24.31
CA GLU A 63 0.32 17.64 23.17
C GLU A 63 1.17 17.71 21.91
N ARG A 64 1.34 16.57 21.23
CA ARG A 64 2.05 16.55 19.95
C ARG A 64 1.30 17.46 18.97
N PRO A 65 2.02 18.21 18.12
CA PRO A 65 1.38 19.11 17.18
C PRO A 65 0.46 18.34 16.22
N ARG A 66 -0.54 19.02 15.67
CA ARG A 66 -1.31 18.50 14.54
C ARG A 66 -0.60 18.83 13.22
N PRO A 67 -0.68 17.95 12.21
CA PRO A 67 -0.19 18.28 10.89
C PRO A 67 -1.02 19.43 10.30
N PRO A 68 -0.40 20.26 9.46
CA PRO A 68 -1.14 21.29 8.73
C PRO A 68 -2.02 20.66 7.65
N GLU A 69 -3.11 21.33 7.26
CA GLU A 69 -4.10 20.77 6.32
C GLU A 69 -3.46 20.29 4.99
N PRO A 70 -3.83 19.09 4.52
CA PRO A 70 -3.28 18.54 3.30
C PRO A 70 -3.86 19.27 2.08
N THR A 71 -2.98 19.67 1.17
CA THR A 71 -3.35 20.16 -0.16
C THR A 71 -2.64 19.32 -1.21
N ALA A 72 -3.21 19.24 -2.42
CA ALA A 72 -2.57 18.50 -3.51
C ALA A 72 -1.15 19.02 -3.78
N ALA A 73 -0.97 20.34 -3.77
CA ALA A 73 0.34 20.96 -3.98
C ALA A 73 1.38 20.50 -2.94
N ARG A 74 1.01 20.42 -1.66
CA ARG A 74 1.94 19.98 -0.59
C ARG A 74 2.25 18.50 -0.67
N ALA A 75 1.25 17.66 -0.94
CA ALA A 75 1.45 16.23 -1.10
C ALA A 75 2.37 15.93 -2.29
N LEU A 76 2.14 16.59 -3.44
CA LEU A 76 2.95 16.44 -4.64
C LEU A 76 4.35 17.02 -4.48
N LEU A 77 4.50 18.17 -3.80
CA LEU A 77 5.82 18.74 -3.50
C LEU A 77 6.63 17.81 -2.58
N ALA A 78 6.01 17.26 -1.53
CA ALA A 78 6.66 16.29 -0.66
C ALA A 78 7.08 15.02 -1.42
N ALA A 79 6.24 14.55 -2.35
CA ALA A 79 6.57 13.44 -3.25
C ALA A 79 7.76 13.78 -4.15
N ALA A 80 7.78 14.97 -4.76
CA ALA A 80 8.87 15.42 -5.61
C ALA A 80 10.19 15.54 -4.84
N ILE A 81 10.19 16.18 -3.66
CA ILE A 81 11.38 16.33 -2.80
C ILE A 81 11.90 14.96 -2.36
N THR A 82 11.02 14.09 -1.88
CA THR A 82 11.41 12.74 -1.41
C THR A 82 11.97 11.91 -2.56
N THR A 83 11.33 11.95 -3.73
CA THR A 83 11.81 11.26 -4.94
C THR A 83 13.17 11.79 -5.38
N ALA A 84 13.38 13.11 -5.38
CA ALA A 84 14.67 13.71 -5.71
C ALA A 84 15.77 13.29 -4.71
N ALA A 85 15.47 13.31 -3.40
CA ALA A 85 16.41 12.90 -2.36
C ALA A 85 16.78 11.42 -2.47
N VAL A 86 15.80 10.53 -2.67
CA VAL A 86 16.02 9.08 -2.88
C VAL A 86 16.81 8.81 -4.15
N THR A 87 16.50 9.53 -5.24
CA THR A 87 17.24 9.42 -6.50
C THR A 87 18.69 9.86 -6.32
N ALA A 88 18.93 11.00 -5.67
CA ALA A 88 20.28 11.46 -5.37
C ALA A 88 21.04 10.44 -4.50
N ALA A 89 20.39 9.92 -3.45
CA ALA A 89 20.97 8.89 -2.59
C ALA A 89 21.31 7.62 -3.36
N SER A 90 20.48 7.18 -4.31
CA SER A 90 20.75 5.96 -5.09
C SER A 90 21.97 6.08 -6.00
N TYR A 91 22.30 7.30 -6.47
CA TYR A 91 23.47 7.54 -7.32
C TYR A 91 24.74 7.89 -6.53
N ALA A 92 24.60 8.63 -5.42
CA ALA A 92 25.73 9.11 -4.64
C ALA A 92 26.27 8.07 -3.64
N ALA A 93 25.42 7.15 -3.20
CA ALA A 93 25.80 6.14 -2.21
C ALA A 93 26.71 5.04 -2.81
N PRO A 94 27.63 4.46 -2.00
CA PRO A 94 28.27 3.21 -2.35
C PRO A 94 27.21 2.12 -2.61
N LYS A 95 27.43 1.27 -3.61
CA LYS A 95 26.46 0.24 -4.03
C LYS A 95 26.00 -0.68 -2.89
N SER A 96 26.87 -0.96 -1.92
CA SER A 96 26.57 -1.78 -0.74
C SER A 96 25.60 -1.12 0.25
N TYR A 97 25.49 0.21 0.24
CA TYR A 97 24.68 0.99 1.18
C TYR A 97 23.56 1.78 0.52
N ALA A 98 23.49 1.80 -0.82
CA ALA A 98 22.49 2.56 -1.56
C ALA A 98 21.05 2.23 -1.13
N GLY A 99 20.71 0.94 -1.01
CA GLY A 99 19.39 0.51 -0.54
C GLY A 99 19.06 1.02 0.86
N THR A 100 20.02 0.94 1.79
CA THR A 100 19.85 1.42 3.16
C THR A 100 19.62 2.93 3.21
N LEU A 101 20.40 3.72 2.46
CA LEU A 101 20.26 5.17 2.44
C LEU A 101 18.94 5.61 1.79
N VAL A 102 18.49 4.90 0.75
CA VAL A 102 17.16 5.10 0.15
C VAL A 102 16.05 4.82 1.16
N GLY A 103 16.11 3.68 1.85
CA GLY A 103 15.14 3.33 2.90
C GLY A 103 15.10 4.36 4.02
N LEU A 104 16.27 4.81 4.50
CA LEU A 104 16.37 5.85 5.52
C LEU A 104 15.79 7.19 5.06
N ALA A 105 15.98 7.57 3.79
CA ALA A 105 15.39 8.80 3.24
C ALA A 105 13.86 8.74 3.23
N PHE A 106 13.26 7.60 2.86
CA PHE A 106 11.81 7.41 2.95
C PHE A 106 11.29 7.42 4.39
N LEU A 107 12.01 6.79 5.32
CA LEU A 107 11.64 6.82 6.75
C LEU A 107 11.74 8.24 7.32
N ALA A 108 12.80 8.98 7.00
CA ALA A 108 12.97 10.37 7.43
C ALA A 108 11.84 11.26 6.91
N ALA A 109 11.47 11.12 5.62
CA ALA A 109 10.34 11.82 5.04
C ALA A 109 9.03 11.46 5.77
N THR A 110 8.76 10.17 5.97
CA THR A 110 7.56 9.68 6.67
C THR A 110 7.51 10.18 8.12
N TYR A 111 8.65 10.21 8.80
CA TYR A 111 8.76 10.74 10.16
C TYR A 111 8.37 12.22 10.23
N TRP A 112 8.96 13.05 9.36
CA TRP A 112 8.67 14.48 9.29
C TRP A 112 7.25 14.80 8.83
N LEU A 113 6.65 13.95 8.00
CA LEU A 113 5.33 14.20 7.44
C LEU A 113 4.19 13.61 8.27
N VAL A 114 4.46 12.56 9.05
CA VAL A 114 3.42 11.82 9.77
C VAL A 114 3.82 11.44 11.20
N LEU A 115 4.92 10.71 11.39
CA LEU A 115 5.17 10.02 12.69
C LEU A 115 5.52 10.95 13.86
N ARG A 116 5.97 12.19 13.58
CA ARG A 116 6.22 13.20 14.63
C ARG A 116 4.95 13.81 15.24
N TYR A 117 3.78 13.55 14.65
CA TYR A 117 2.50 14.12 15.07
C TYR A 117 1.76 13.19 16.06
N ASP A 118 0.50 13.54 16.36
CA ASP A 118 -0.37 12.81 17.27
C ASP A 118 -0.80 11.42 16.76
N GLU A 119 -1.33 10.62 17.67
CA GLU A 119 -1.79 9.26 17.38
C GLU A 119 -2.89 9.23 16.32
N ALA A 120 -3.83 10.18 16.37
CA ALA A 120 -4.91 10.30 15.40
C ALA A 120 -4.36 10.48 13.98
N THR A 121 -3.30 11.27 13.82
CA THR A 121 -2.60 11.44 12.54
C THR A 121 -1.95 10.14 12.08
N ILE A 122 -1.20 9.45 12.95
CA ILE A 122 -0.53 8.19 12.60
C ILE A 122 -1.56 7.12 12.18
N ARG A 123 -2.65 7.01 12.93
CA ARG A 123 -3.76 6.08 12.65
C ARG A 123 -4.46 6.42 11.35
N ALA A 124 -4.75 7.69 11.08
CA ALA A 124 -5.40 8.13 9.84
C ALA A 124 -4.56 7.80 8.58
N HIS A 125 -3.24 7.82 8.71
CA HIS A 125 -2.33 7.40 7.64
C HIS A 125 -2.12 5.89 7.59
N GLY A 126 -2.71 5.10 8.49
CA GLY A 126 -2.60 3.63 8.49
C GLY A 126 -1.22 3.13 8.92
N LEU A 127 -0.45 3.97 9.61
CA LEU A 127 0.90 3.67 10.10
C LEU A 127 0.91 3.11 11.53
N SER A 128 -0.26 2.91 12.14
CA SER A 128 -0.39 2.35 13.49
C SER A 128 0.35 1.01 13.69
N LEU A 129 0.33 0.13 12.68
CA LEU A 129 0.88 -1.24 12.75
C LEU A 129 0.42 -2.03 13.99
N GLY A 130 -0.85 -1.93 14.35
CA GLY A 130 -1.41 -2.60 15.54
C GLY A 130 -1.11 -1.89 16.86
N GLY A 131 -0.66 -0.63 16.81
CA GLY A 131 -0.28 0.18 17.96
C GLY A 131 1.22 0.35 18.15
N VAL A 132 2.06 -0.29 17.34
CA VAL A 132 3.53 -0.24 17.45
C VAL A 132 4.09 1.17 17.31
N LEU A 133 3.47 1.99 16.44
CA LEU A 133 3.89 3.37 16.23
C LEU A 133 3.01 4.39 16.97
N GLU A 134 2.11 3.91 17.83
CA GLU A 134 1.25 4.77 18.64
C GLU A 134 1.91 5.05 20.01
N PRO A 135 1.68 6.21 20.63
CA PRO A 135 2.15 6.48 21.99
C PRO A 135 1.41 5.65 23.05
N ALA A 136 0.26 5.07 22.70
CA ALA A 136 -0.58 4.29 23.60
C ALA A 136 0.05 2.92 23.97
N PRO A 137 -0.32 2.33 25.12
CA PRO A 137 0.13 1.01 25.51
C PRO A 137 -0.17 -0.05 24.44
N LEU A 138 0.81 -0.93 24.19
CA LEU A 138 0.67 -2.04 23.26
C LEU A 138 -0.37 -3.03 23.76
N SER A 139 -1.25 -3.46 22.86
CA SER A 139 -2.23 -4.52 23.11
C SER A 139 -1.90 -5.70 22.21
N ALA A 140 -1.58 -6.84 22.82
CA ALA A 140 -1.27 -8.08 22.09
C ALA A 140 -2.40 -8.46 21.14
N ASP A 141 -3.66 -8.31 21.56
CA ASP A 141 -4.84 -8.61 20.74
C ASP A 141 -4.95 -7.71 19.51
N ARG A 142 -4.70 -6.39 19.67
CA ARG A 142 -4.72 -5.45 18.53
C ARG A 142 -3.62 -5.79 17.53
N LEU A 143 -2.41 -6.07 18.02
CA LEU A 143 -1.28 -6.44 17.20
C LEU A 143 -1.53 -7.75 16.45
N ALA A 144 -1.97 -8.79 17.16
CA ALA A 144 -2.26 -10.11 16.57
C ALA A 144 -3.36 -10.03 15.51
N ARG A 145 -4.46 -9.31 15.75
CA ARG A 145 -5.52 -9.12 14.75
C ARG A 145 -5.03 -8.34 13.53
N ALA A 146 -4.23 -7.30 13.73
CA ALA A 146 -3.66 -6.53 12.62
C ALA A 146 -2.69 -7.37 11.78
N ALA A 147 -1.82 -8.14 12.44
CA ALA A 147 -0.88 -9.05 11.80
C ALA A 147 -1.59 -10.17 11.03
N LEU A 148 -2.55 -10.86 11.66
CA LEU A 148 -3.32 -11.92 11.01
C LEU A 148 -4.08 -11.39 9.79
N ARG A 149 -4.72 -10.22 9.91
CA ARG A 149 -5.40 -9.59 8.78
C ARG A 149 -4.42 -9.24 7.66
N ALA A 150 -3.25 -8.70 7.99
CA ALA A 150 -2.23 -8.37 7.01
C ALA A 150 -1.72 -9.61 6.27
N VAL A 151 -1.37 -10.66 7.01
CA VAL A 151 -0.91 -11.94 6.46
C VAL A 151 -1.98 -12.58 5.58
N ALA A 152 -3.23 -12.65 6.05
CA ALA A 152 -4.33 -13.26 5.30
C ALA A 152 -4.56 -12.56 3.96
N TRP A 153 -4.60 -11.22 3.94
CA TRP A 153 -4.78 -10.46 2.69
C TRP A 153 -3.57 -10.56 1.77
N ALA A 154 -2.34 -10.47 2.29
CA ALA A 154 -1.13 -10.60 1.49
C ALA A 154 -1.03 -12.01 0.86
N ALA A 155 -1.30 -13.07 1.64
CA ALA A 155 -1.30 -14.45 1.17
C ALA A 155 -2.38 -14.71 0.11
N LEU A 156 -3.60 -14.21 0.33
CA LEU A 156 -4.70 -14.33 -0.63
C LEU A 156 -4.33 -13.68 -1.97
N VAL A 157 -3.82 -12.44 -1.94
CA VAL A 157 -3.45 -11.73 -3.16
C VAL A 157 -2.23 -12.38 -3.83
N ALA A 158 -1.25 -12.84 -3.07
CA ALA A 158 -0.11 -13.59 -3.62
C ALA A 158 -0.55 -14.88 -4.32
N ALA A 159 -1.47 -15.65 -3.73
CA ALA A 159 -2.02 -16.86 -4.33
C ALA A 159 -2.73 -16.59 -5.68
N ILE A 160 -3.31 -15.40 -5.85
CA ILE A 160 -3.97 -14.98 -7.09
C ILE A 160 -2.94 -14.44 -8.11
N VAL A 161 -1.98 -13.64 -7.68
CA VAL A 161 -1.08 -12.87 -8.56
C VAL A 161 0.16 -13.67 -8.97
N PHE A 162 0.73 -14.48 -8.09
CA PHE A 162 2.01 -15.14 -8.33
C PHE A 162 1.94 -16.23 -9.42
N PRO A 163 0.90 -17.08 -9.52
CA PRO A 163 0.81 -18.06 -10.60
C PRO A 163 0.79 -17.44 -12.02
N PRO A 164 -0.07 -16.46 -12.35
CA PRO A 164 -0.02 -15.83 -13.67
C PRO A 164 1.26 -15.02 -13.88
N PHE A 165 1.84 -14.41 -12.83
CA PHE A 165 3.12 -13.73 -12.94
C PHE A 165 4.25 -14.71 -13.29
N TRP A 166 4.31 -15.86 -12.63
CA TRP A 166 5.29 -16.92 -12.94
C TRP A 166 5.16 -17.42 -14.37
N LEU A 167 3.93 -17.67 -14.84
CA LEU A 167 3.68 -18.06 -16.22
C LEU A 167 4.16 -16.95 -17.18
N GLY A 168 3.80 -15.70 -16.91
CA GLY A 168 4.23 -14.54 -17.68
C GLY A 168 5.76 -14.39 -17.71
N TYR A 169 6.43 -14.61 -16.58
CA TYR A 169 7.89 -14.60 -16.47
C TYR A 169 8.52 -15.63 -17.41
N ARG A 170 8.04 -16.88 -17.38
CA ARG A 170 8.55 -17.95 -18.26
C ARG A 170 8.35 -17.63 -19.73
N LEU A 171 7.16 -17.15 -20.10
CA LEU A 171 6.82 -16.83 -21.48
C LEU A 171 7.63 -15.62 -22.00
N TYR A 172 7.74 -14.57 -21.20
CA TYR A 172 8.44 -13.34 -21.58
C TYR A 172 9.94 -13.56 -21.77
N TRP A 173 10.56 -14.32 -20.87
CA TRP A 173 12.01 -14.61 -20.92
C TRP A 173 12.36 -15.88 -21.71
N GLY A 174 11.35 -16.61 -22.22
CA GLY A 174 11.57 -17.84 -22.98
C GLY A 174 12.28 -18.94 -22.18
N VAL A 175 12.04 -19.01 -20.86
CA VAL A 175 12.79 -19.92 -19.97
C VAL A 175 12.29 -21.36 -20.09
N THR A 176 13.17 -22.21 -20.62
CA THR A 176 12.94 -23.65 -20.78
C THR A 176 13.68 -24.50 -19.74
N SER A 177 14.65 -23.93 -19.03
CA SER A 177 15.42 -24.64 -18.00
C SER A 177 14.55 -25.10 -16.81
N PRO A 178 14.91 -26.20 -16.14
CA PRO A 178 14.20 -26.64 -14.94
C PRO A 178 14.36 -25.61 -13.82
N PHE A 179 13.32 -25.46 -13.00
CA PHE A 179 13.38 -24.54 -11.86
C PHE A 179 14.06 -25.21 -10.66
N VAL A 180 15.05 -24.54 -10.06
CA VAL A 180 15.66 -24.96 -8.80
C VAL A 180 15.28 -23.97 -7.71
N LEU A 181 14.52 -24.43 -6.71
CA LEU A 181 14.13 -23.58 -5.59
C LEU A 181 15.35 -23.22 -4.74
N ARG A 182 15.67 -21.92 -4.69
CA ARG A 182 16.63 -21.35 -3.74
C ARG A 182 15.88 -20.42 -2.80
N PRO A 183 15.54 -20.87 -1.58
CA PRO A 183 14.79 -20.03 -0.65
C PRO A 183 15.64 -18.82 -0.25
N PRO A 184 15.01 -17.64 -0.06
CA PRO A 184 15.73 -16.48 0.44
C PRO A 184 16.22 -16.71 1.86
N SER A 185 17.39 -16.17 2.16
CA SER A 185 17.98 -16.13 3.50
C SER A 185 17.18 -15.22 4.45
N ALA A 186 17.38 -15.39 5.76
CA ALA A 186 16.77 -14.52 6.77
C ALA A 186 17.15 -13.04 6.58
N ASP A 187 18.40 -12.77 6.19
CA ASP A 187 18.89 -11.42 5.93
C ASP A 187 18.22 -10.80 4.70
N GLU A 188 18.01 -11.56 3.62
CA GLU A 188 17.27 -11.09 2.45
C GLU A 188 15.81 -10.80 2.77
N ILE A 189 15.16 -11.65 3.56
CA ILE A 189 13.78 -11.43 4.03
C ILE A 189 13.71 -10.15 4.88
N ALA A 190 14.62 -10.00 5.85
CA ALA A 190 14.69 -8.83 6.71
C ALA A 190 14.96 -7.55 5.92
N ALA A 191 15.88 -7.58 4.95
CA ALA A 191 16.15 -6.45 4.07
C ALA A 191 14.92 -6.05 3.25
N GLN A 192 14.22 -7.01 2.65
CA GLN A 192 13.02 -6.72 1.86
C GLN A 192 11.87 -6.18 2.72
N LEU A 193 11.72 -6.67 3.95
CA LEU A 193 10.68 -6.18 4.86
C LEU A 193 10.99 -4.81 5.43
N LEU A 194 12.18 -4.63 6.01
CA LEU A 194 12.49 -3.49 6.88
C LEU A 194 13.22 -2.37 6.17
N VAL A 195 14.05 -2.68 5.16
CA VAL A 195 14.86 -1.70 4.44
C VAL A 195 14.17 -1.22 3.17
N VAL A 196 13.39 -2.08 2.52
CA VAL A 196 12.71 -1.77 1.25
C VAL A 196 11.21 -1.52 1.45
N ALA A 197 10.44 -2.56 1.77
CA ALA A 197 8.98 -2.49 1.74
C ALA A 197 8.42 -1.56 2.83
N LEU A 198 8.89 -1.65 4.08
CA LEU A 198 8.39 -0.80 5.17
C LEU A 198 8.56 0.70 4.86
N PRO A 199 9.76 1.21 4.52
CA PRO A 199 9.93 2.63 4.22
C PRO A 199 9.10 3.09 3.03
N GLU A 200 9.10 2.31 1.94
CA GLU A 200 8.37 2.67 0.73
C GLU A 200 6.85 2.67 0.97
N GLU A 201 6.29 1.62 1.56
CA GLU A 201 4.85 1.57 1.85
C GLU A 201 4.43 2.61 2.88
N ALA A 202 5.27 2.92 3.86
CA ALA A 202 4.99 3.98 4.82
C ALA A 202 4.91 5.36 4.14
N PHE A 203 5.78 5.64 3.18
CA PHE A 203 5.73 6.88 2.42
C PHE A 203 4.57 6.90 1.41
N PHE A 204 4.49 5.93 0.51
CA PHE A 204 3.57 5.98 -0.62
C PHE A 204 2.12 5.68 -0.21
N ARG A 205 1.90 4.68 0.65
CA ARG A 205 0.55 4.19 1.03
C ARG A 205 0.14 4.76 2.37
N GLY A 206 1.12 4.98 3.25
CA GLY A 206 0.90 5.68 4.50
C GLY A 206 0.65 7.17 4.28
N TYR A 207 1.68 7.91 3.83
CA TYR A 207 1.59 9.36 3.63
C TYR A 207 0.88 9.76 2.33
N LEU A 208 1.49 9.52 1.16
CA LEU A 208 1.11 10.16 -0.11
C LEU A 208 -0.32 9.84 -0.54
N GLN A 209 -0.69 8.56 -0.53
CA GLN A 209 -2.05 8.12 -0.88
C GLN A 209 -3.08 8.71 0.10
N SER A 210 -2.86 8.61 1.42
CA SER A 210 -3.79 9.14 2.42
C SER A 210 -3.93 10.67 2.33
N ALA A 211 -2.84 11.40 2.09
CA ALA A 211 -2.85 12.85 1.94
C ALA A 211 -3.65 13.27 0.68
N LEU A 212 -3.47 12.57 -0.44
CA LEU A 212 -4.21 12.83 -1.67
C LEU A 212 -5.68 12.40 -1.58
N ASP A 213 -6.01 11.32 -0.86
CA ASP A 213 -7.40 10.89 -0.65
C ASP A 213 -8.21 11.94 0.14
N ARG A 214 -7.58 12.74 1.01
CA ARG A 214 -8.25 13.85 1.69
C ARG A 214 -8.60 15.00 0.75
N VAL A 215 -7.84 15.19 -0.33
CA VAL A 215 -8.07 16.23 -1.33
C VAL A 215 -8.98 15.73 -2.47
N PHE A 216 -8.81 14.47 -2.85
CA PHE A 216 -9.57 13.78 -3.88
C PHE A 216 -10.24 12.53 -3.30
N PRO A 217 -11.36 12.69 -2.58
CA PRO A 217 -12.02 11.58 -1.89
C PRO A 217 -12.32 10.41 -2.82
N PRO A 218 -12.19 9.15 -2.33
CA PRO A 218 -12.61 7.97 -3.05
C PRO A 218 -14.05 8.06 -3.54
N ARG A 219 -14.29 7.74 -4.81
CA ARG A 219 -15.63 7.80 -5.44
C ARG A 219 -16.11 6.46 -5.97
N VAL A 220 -15.22 5.48 -6.07
CA VAL A 220 -15.54 4.15 -6.62
C VAL A 220 -15.20 3.06 -5.62
N ARG A 221 -15.87 1.92 -5.72
CA ARG A 221 -15.53 0.71 -4.95
C ARG A 221 -15.11 -0.39 -5.90
N VAL A 222 -13.91 -0.92 -5.70
CA VAL A 222 -13.37 -2.04 -6.48
C VAL A 222 -13.10 -3.17 -5.51
N LEU A 223 -13.82 -4.29 -5.67
CA LEU A 223 -13.70 -5.48 -4.81
C LEU A 223 -13.74 -5.15 -3.30
N GLY A 224 -14.61 -4.21 -2.93
CA GLY A 224 -14.82 -3.77 -1.54
C GLY A 224 -13.84 -2.70 -1.03
N ALA A 225 -12.82 -2.31 -1.79
CA ALA A 225 -11.93 -1.19 -1.44
C ALA A 225 -12.46 0.14 -2.01
N PRO A 226 -12.58 1.21 -1.20
CA PRO A 226 -12.88 2.55 -1.71
C PRO A 226 -11.64 3.14 -2.38
N LEU A 227 -11.73 3.52 -3.66
CA LEU A 227 -10.63 4.07 -4.44
C LEU A 227 -10.99 5.42 -5.06
N GLY A 228 -9.97 6.26 -5.23
CA GLY A 228 -10.03 7.57 -5.88
C GLY A 228 -8.77 7.86 -6.69
N PRO A 229 -8.62 9.09 -7.21
CA PRO A 229 -7.44 9.48 -7.98
C PRO A 229 -6.11 9.28 -7.26
N ALA A 230 -6.07 9.40 -5.93
CA ALA A 230 -4.87 9.20 -5.12
C ALA A 230 -4.21 7.83 -5.34
N TRP A 231 -5.01 6.79 -5.55
CA TRP A 231 -4.54 5.43 -5.84
C TRP A 231 -3.70 5.36 -7.12
N LEU A 232 -4.19 5.98 -8.21
CA LEU A 232 -3.51 6.02 -9.49
C LEU A 232 -2.28 6.94 -9.44
N ILE A 233 -2.43 8.12 -8.85
CA ILE A 233 -1.37 9.13 -8.75
C ILE A 233 -0.20 8.59 -7.91
N SER A 234 -0.47 8.03 -6.73
CA SER A 234 0.58 7.46 -5.87
C SER A 234 1.29 6.28 -6.57
N SER A 235 0.55 5.42 -7.27
CA SER A 235 1.14 4.30 -8.03
C SER A 235 2.00 4.77 -9.21
N ALA A 236 1.59 5.84 -9.90
CA ALA A 236 2.36 6.42 -10.99
C ALA A 236 3.66 7.07 -10.50
N ILE A 237 3.61 7.82 -9.39
CA ILE A 237 4.79 8.44 -8.79
C ILE A 237 5.76 7.36 -8.28
N PHE A 238 5.24 6.29 -7.66
CA PHE A 238 6.03 5.13 -7.25
C PHE A 238 6.82 4.52 -8.42
N ALA A 239 6.15 4.28 -9.55
CA ALA A 239 6.77 3.74 -10.75
C ALA A 239 7.79 4.71 -11.38
N LEU A 240 7.49 6.01 -11.39
CA LEU A 240 8.43 7.02 -11.87
C LEU A 240 9.71 7.06 -11.01
N GLY A 241 9.60 7.00 -9.69
CA GLY A 241 10.76 6.92 -8.79
C GLY A 241 11.67 5.72 -9.09
N HIS A 242 11.10 4.59 -9.49
CA HIS A 242 11.85 3.39 -9.87
C HIS A 242 12.62 3.53 -11.19
N VAL A 243 12.15 4.40 -12.10
CA VAL A 243 12.86 4.77 -13.32
C VAL A 243 13.95 5.79 -13.01
N LEU A 244 13.70 6.74 -12.11
CA LEU A 244 14.69 7.77 -11.77
C LEU A 244 15.90 7.17 -11.07
N THR A 245 15.70 6.18 -10.19
CA THR A 245 16.80 5.45 -9.51
C THR A 245 17.57 4.51 -10.45
N ILE A 246 16.93 3.98 -11.50
CA ILE A 246 17.55 3.16 -12.54
C ILE A 246 16.90 3.53 -13.88
N LEU A 247 17.62 4.25 -14.74
CA LEU A 247 17.13 4.79 -16.02
C LEU A 247 16.86 3.69 -17.07
N HIS A 248 15.85 2.86 -16.82
CA HIS A 248 15.44 1.77 -17.69
C HIS A 248 13.90 1.71 -17.77
N PRO A 249 13.29 1.82 -18.96
CA PRO A 249 11.83 1.89 -19.11
C PRO A 249 11.06 0.72 -18.49
N ALA A 250 11.63 -0.49 -18.47
CA ALA A 250 10.99 -1.66 -17.85
C ALA A 250 10.73 -1.46 -16.33
N ARG A 251 11.40 -0.51 -15.68
CA ARG A 251 11.14 -0.17 -14.27
C ARG A 251 9.73 0.41 -14.07
N LEU A 252 9.09 0.94 -15.12
CA LEU A 252 7.68 1.37 -15.06
C LEU A 252 6.72 0.21 -14.76
N ALA A 253 7.11 -1.04 -15.02
CA ALA A 253 6.25 -2.20 -14.77
C ALA A 253 5.85 -2.33 -13.28
N VAL A 254 6.62 -1.76 -12.36
CA VAL A 254 6.25 -1.72 -10.93
C VAL A 254 4.99 -0.90 -10.65
N PHE A 255 4.48 -0.14 -11.64
CA PHE A 255 3.16 0.48 -11.61
C PHE A 255 2.04 -0.54 -11.31
N PHE A 256 2.09 -1.72 -11.92
CA PHE A 256 1.03 -2.73 -11.76
C PHE A 256 0.95 -3.31 -10.34
N PRO A 257 2.04 -3.82 -9.72
CA PRO A 257 1.98 -4.22 -8.32
C PRO A 257 1.71 -3.02 -7.39
N ALA A 258 2.17 -1.81 -7.73
CA ALA A 258 1.85 -0.60 -6.97
C ALA A 258 0.35 -0.30 -6.88
N LEU A 259 -0.43 -0.59 -7.93
CA LEU A 259 -1.89 -0.54 -7.88
C LEU A 259 -2.45 -1.53 -6.85
N VAL A 260 -1.91 -2.75 -6.79
CA VAL A 260 -2.35 -3.75 -5.80
C VAL A 260 -2.00 -3.31 -4.38
N PHE A 261 -0.83 -2.69 -4.18
CA PHE A 261 -0.43 -2.14 -2.87
C PHE A 261 -1.41 -1.06 -2.40
N GLY A 262 -1.75 -0.11 -3.29
CA GLY A 262 -2.72 0.94 -2.96
C GLY A 262 -4.13 0.41 -2.73
N TRP A 263 -4.54 -0.65 -3.44
CA TRP A 263 -5.80 -1.34 -3.20
C TRP A 263 -5.82 -2.05 -1.83
N LEU A 264 -4.74 -2.77 -1.49
CA LEU A 264 -4.58 -3.43 -0.18
C LEU A 264 -4.63 -2.42 0.96
N ARG A 265 -3.99 -1.26 0.81
CA ARG A 265 -4.06 -0.16 1.79
C ARG A 265 -5.50 0.32 2.01
N ALA A 266 -6.25 0.53 0.93
CA ALA A 266 -7.64 0.98 0.98
C ALA A 266 -8.57 -0.11 1.55
N ARG A 267 -8.33 -1.38 1.24
CA ARG A 267 -9.12 -2.53 1.72
C ARG A 267 -8.91 -2.83 3.19
N THR A 268 -7.68 -2.68 3.68
CA THR A 268 -7.28 -3.13 5.03
C THR A 268 -7.19 -2.00 6.05
N GLY A 269 -7.06 -0.74 5.60
CA GLY A 269 -6.98 0.42 6.49
C GLY A 269 -5.58 0.69 7.07
N GLY A 270 -4.60 -0.18 6.82
CA GLY A 270 -3.21 0.00 7.25
C GLY A 270 -2.21 -0.43 6.19
N ILE A 271 -0.92 -0.17 6.44
CA ILE A 271 0.15 -0.53 5.50
C ILE A 271 0.67 -1.97 5.65
N GLY A 272 0.23 -2.72 6.67
CA GLY A 272 0.77 -4.07 6.93
C GLY A 272 0.55 -5.06 5.78
N ALA A 273 -0.66 -5.11 5.21
CA ALA A 273 -0.95 -5.98 4.08
C ALA A 273 -0.16 -5.62 2.80
N PRO A 274 -0.12 -4.35 2.34
CA PRO A 274 0.70 -4.00 1.19
C PRO A 274 2.20 -4.15 1.46
N LEU A 275 2.69 -3.91 2.68
CA LEU A 275 4.09 -4.15 3.06
C LEU A 275 4.48 -5.61 2.88
N LEU A 276 3.71 -6.54 3.46
CA LEU A 276 4.00 -7.97 3.34
C LEU A 276 3.92 -8.44 1.89
N PHE A 277 2.91 -7.98 1.15
CA PHE A 277 2.76 -8.35 -0.26
C PHE A 277 3.88 -7.75 -1.14
N HIS A 278 4.32 -6.52 -0.89
CA HIS A 278 5.44 -5.89 -1.57
C HIS A 278 6.73 -6.69 -1.34
N ALA A 279 7.09 -6.97 -0.08
CA ALA A 279 8.27 -7.80 0.22
C ALA A 279 8.17 -9.17 -0.46
N ALA A 280 6.99 -9.80 -0.44
CA ALA A 280 6.76 -11.07 -1.13
C ALA A 280 6.97 -10.96 -2.65
N CYS A 281 6.50 -9.89 -3.31
CA CYS A 281 6.73 -9.67 -4.74
C CYS A 281 8.23 -9.59 -5.09
N ASN A 282 9.01 -8.89 -4.27
CA ASN A 282 10.45 -8.74 -4.48
C ASN A 282 11.18 -10.06 -4.27
N LEU A 283 10.88 -10.76 -3.17
CA LEU A 283 11.46 -12.08 -2.87
C LEU A 283 11.07 -13.11 -3.92
N PHE A 284 9.83 -13.09 -4.40
CA PHE A 284 9.37 -14.00 -5.46
C PHE A 284 10.12 -13.74 -6.77
N SER A 285 10.25 -12.47 -7.18
CA SER A 285 11.01 -12.10 -8.38
C SER A 285 12.48 -12.51 -8.29
N LEU A 286 13.10 -12.35 -7.12
CA LEU A 286 14.47 -12.80 -6.86
C LEU A 286 14.58 -14.33 -6.93
N THR A 287 13.61 -15.05 -6.35
CA THR A 287 13.56 -16.52 -6.35
C THR A 287 13.41 -17.07 -7.77
N LEU A 288 12.59 -16.45 -8.62
CA LEU A 288 12.48 -16.82 -10.03
C LEU A 288 13.78 -16.57 -10.79
N ALA A 289 14.37 -15.39 -10.62
CA ALA A 289 15.63 -15.05 -11.29
C ALA A 289 16.76 -15.99 -10.89
N SER A 290 16.95 -16.24 -9.58
CA SER A 290 18.02 -17.12 -9.11
C SER A 290 17.78 -18.57 -9.51
N GLY A 291 16.52 -19.04 -9.44
CA GLY A 291 16.16 -20.44 -9.67
C GLY A 291 16.21 -20.90 -11.14
N TYR A 292 16.08 -19.97 -12.09
CA TYR A 292 16.16 -20.27 -13.52
C TYR A 292 17.51 -19.97 -14.17
N VAL A 293 18.23 -18.94 -13.71
CA VAL A 293 19.51 -18.51 -14.31
C VAL A 293 20.65 -19.47 -14.02
N HIS A 294 20.58 -20.22 -12.92
CA HIS A 294 21.62 -21.19 -12.52
C HIS A 294 21.06 -22.61 -12.41
N ALA A 295 20.10 -22.95 -13.28
CA ALA A 295 19.72 -24.33 -13.53
C ALA A 295 20.78 -24.95 -14.46
N PRO A 296 21.32 -26.14 -14.12
CA PRO A 296 22.35 -26.80 -14.93
C PRO A 296 21.88 -27.12 -16.35
#